data_AF-A0A8H3PE44-F1
#
_entry.id   AF-A0A8H3PE44-F1
#
_cell.length_a   1.000
_cell.length_b   1.000
_cell.length_c   1.000
_cell.angle_alpha   90.00
_cell.angle_beta   90.00
_cell.angle_gamma   90.00
#
_symmetry.space_group_name_H-M   'P 1'
#
loop_
_entity.id
_entity.type
_entity.pdbx_description
1 polymer ?
#
loop_
_entity_poly.entity_id
_entity_poly.type
_entity_poly.pdbx_seq_one_letter_code
_entity_poly.pdbx_strand_id
1 'polypeptide(L)'
;MEHTFQKPATDTTSREIAGIRTTLVTIKPDTLKSTITNLKTGSPANIRYVDCQCDKDNCGKAFQGALYLNVWFAEIAGKLFEKFIKQVPTTFDTLAKADMVVFYCVLGVARSPTTVVEYQKAVASSLGRNKDQLVVLLDGGMTAYNNQPQPVLSMWLRDWTLPSNGKVLAWGTHGQFGPKPVSEKSAQIGKPISQPPSKPSLQQVPQSDAQEYQVPLVYPET
;
A
#
# COMPACT_ATOMS: atom_id res chain seq x y z
N MET A 1 -14.16 -11.25 -23.64
CA MET A 1 -14.33 -12.13 -22.47
C MET A 1 -14.58 -11.23 -21.29
N GLU A 2 -15.78 -11.28 -20.70
CA GLU A 2 -16.11 -10.52 -19.50
C GLU A 2 -15.48 -11.22 -18.29
N HIS A 3 -14.68 -10.48 -17.51
CA HIS A 3 -14.12 -11.00 -16.27
C HIS A 3 -15.18 -10.89 -15.18
N THR A 4 -15.89 -11.98 -14.90
CA THR A 4 -16.84 -12.01 -13.78
C THR A 4 -16.06 -12.14 -12.47
N PHE A 5 -15.94 -11.04 -11.73
CA PHE A 5 -15.36 -11.04 -10.39
C PHE A 5 -16.30 -11.79 -9.42
N GLN A 6 -15.82 -12.87 -8.80
CA GLN A 6 -16.52 -13.45 -7.64
C GLN A 6 -16.36 -12.51 -6.44
N LYS A 7 -17.50 -12.02 -5.92
CA LYS A 7 -17.59 -11.07 -4.80
C LYS A 7 -17.01 -11.69 -3.52
N PRO A 8 -15.96 -11.12 -2.90
CA PRO A 8 -15.47 -11.62 -1.62
C PRO A 8 -16.46 -11.32 -0.47
N ALA A 9 -16.42 -12.13 0.59
CA ALA A 9 -17.28 -12.06 1.77
C ALA A 9 -16.90 -10.92 2.75
N THR A 10 -16.75 -9.71 2.23
CA THR A 10 -16.33 -8.50 2.94
C THR A 10 -17.23 -7.33 2.55
N ASP A 11 -17.25 -6.26 3.36
CA ASP A 11 -17.96 -5.02 3.01
C ASP A 11 -17.56 -4.57 1.62
N THR A 12 -18.49 -4.74 0.69
CA THR A 12 -18.28 -4.52 -0.73
C THR A 12 -19.23 -3.44 -1.18
N THR A 13 -18.68 -2.32 -1.60
CA THR A 13 -19.43 -1.24 -2.22
C THR A 13 -19.03 -1.15 -3.68
N SER A 14 -19.93 -1.53 -4.58
CA SER A 14 -19.75 -1.29 -6.01
C SER A 14 -20.35 0.06 -6.38
N ARG A 15 -19.62 0.87 -7.14
CA ARG A 15 -20.11 2.11 -7.73
C ARG A 15 -19.83 2.11 -9.21
N GLU A 16 -20.87 2.37 -9.99
CA GLU A 16 -20.74 2.70 -11.41
C GLU A 16 -20.68 4.21 -11.54
N ILE A 17 -19.58 4.73 -12.08
CA ILE A 17 -19.40 6.17 -12.30
C ILE A 17 -18.90 6.36 -13.72
N ALA A 18 -19.67 7.08 -14.54
CA ALA A 18 -19.35 7.35 -15.94
C ALA A 18 -19.03 6.09 -16.78
N GLY A 19 -19.75 4.98 -16.56
CA GLY A 19 -19.54 3.70 -17.26
C GLY A 19 -18.37 2.86 -16.73
N ILE A 20 -17.72 3.29 -15.64
CA ILE A 20 -16.68 2.53 -14.95
C ILE A 20 -17.30 1.88 -13.71
N ARG A 21 -17.22 0.55 -13.61
CA ARG A 21 -17.56 -0.15 -12.37
C ARG A 21 -16.31 -0.29 -11.52
N THR A 22 -16.21 0.54 -10.49
CA THR A 22 -15.23 0.30 -9.42
C THR A 22 -15.90 -0.49 -8.32
N THR A 23 -15.27 -1.58 -7.90
CA THR A 23 -15.72 -2.35 -6.74
C THR A 23 -14.74 -2.10 -5.61
N LEU A 24 -15.18 -1.39 -4.57
CA LEU A 24 -14.40 -1.20 -3.36
C LEU A 24 -14.64 -2.39 -2.44
N VAL A 25 -13.55 -3.03 -2.02
CA VAL A 25 -13.56 -4.08 -1.00
C VAL A 25 -12.55 -3.76 0.08
N THR A 26 -12.94 -3.97 1.32
CA THR A 26 -12.00 -3.99 2.45
C THR A 26 -11.58 -5.43 2.70
N ILE A 27 -10.28 -5.73 2.67
CA ILE A 27 -9.79 -7.11 2.84
C ILE A 27 -8.77 -7.20 3.95
N LYS A 28 -8.81 -8.32 4.67
CA LYS A 28 -7.83 -8.63 5.70
C LYS A 28 -6.49 -9.09 5.07
N PRO A 29 -5.37 -8.93 5.79
CA PRO A 29 -4.06 -9.35 5.29
C PRO A 29 -3.95 -10.82 4.85
N ASP A 30 -4.62 -11.72 5.55
CA ASP A 30 -4.63 -13.16 5.30
C ASP A 30 -5.36 -13.53 3.99
N THR A 31 -6.37 -12.76 3.60
CA THR A 31 -7.14 -12.99 2.36
C THR A 31 -6.55 -12.29 1.13
N LEU A 32 -5.64 -11.32 1.30
CA LEU A 32 -5.03 -10.59 0.17
C LEU A 32 -4.39 -11.51 -0.88
N LYS A 33 -3.70 -12.58 -0.48
CA LYS A 33 -3.07 -13.51 -1.45
C LYS A 33 -4.09 -14.32 -2.23
N SER A 34 -5.13 -14.83 -1.59
CA SER A 34 -6.17 -15.58 -2.30
C SER A 34 -6.93 -14.66 -3.25
N THR A 35 -7.24 -13.43 -2.84
CA THR A 35 -7.81 -12.40 -3.74
C THR A 35 -6.93 -12.16 -4.96
N ILE A 36 -5.62 -11.95 -4.77
CA ILE A 36 -4.66 -11.75 -5.87
C ILE A 36 -4.55 -12.98 -6.77
N THR A 37 -4.60 -14.18 -6.20
CA THR A 37 -4.53 -15.44 -6.96
C THR A 37 -5.78 -15.63 -7.81
N ASN A 38 -6.95 -15.34 -7.26
CA ASN A 38 -8.24 -15.47 -7.96
C ASN A 38 -8.38 -14.46 -9.12
N LEU A 39 -7.74 -13.29 -9.02
CA LEU A 39 -7.69 -12.31 -10.10
C LEU A 39 -6.90 -12.77 -11.33
N LYS A 40 -5.96 -13.72 -11.17
CA LYS A 40 -5.04 -14.15 -12.24
C LYS A 40 -5.61 -15.24 -13.15
N THR A 41 -6.90 -15.54 -13.07
CA THR A 41 -7.57 -16.54 -13.92
C THR A 41 -7.73 -16.02 -15.36
N GLY A 42 -6.61 -15.96 -16.11
CA GLY A 42 -6.61 -15.68 -17.56
C GLY A 42 -5.49 -14.75 -18.07
N SER A 43 -4.88 -13.94 -17.20
CA SER A 43 -3.72 -13.07 -17.53
C SER A 43 -3.04 -12.58 -16.25
N PRO A 44 -1.75 -12.19 -16.28
CA PRO A 44 -1.11 -11.58 -15.12
C PRO A 44 -1.83 -10.28 -14.76
N ALA A 45 -2.58 -10.29 -13.66
CA ALA A 45 -3.27 -9.12 -13.16
C ALA A 45 -2.28 -7.96 -12.93
N ASN A 46 -2.56 -6.80 -13.52
CA ASN A 46 -1.84 -5.56 -13.29
C ASN A 46 -2.28 -4.97 -11.94
N ILE A 47 -1.59 -5.37 -10.88
CA ILE A 47 -1.86 -4.95 -9.51
C ILE A 47 -0.97 -3.76 -9.16
N ARG A 48 -1.57 -2.73 -8.57
CA ARG A 48 -0.85 -1.55 -8.07
C ARG A 48 -1.09 -1.37 -6.58
N TYR A 49 -0.07 -0.85 -5.91
CA TYR A 49 -0.08 -0.59 -4.48
C TYR A 49 0.09 0.90 -4.24
N VAL A 50 -0.66 1.45 -3.31
CA VAL A 50 -0.59 2.85 -2.88
C VAL A 50 -0.34 2.89 -1.38
N ASP A 51 0.86 3.33 -1.02
CA ASP A 51 1.31 3.53 0.36
C ASP A 51 0.92 4.94 0.81
N CYS A 52 -0.05 5.02 1.73
CA CYS A 52 -0.54 6.25 2.34
C CYS A 52 0.05 6.48 3.75
N GLN A 53 1.16 5.82 4.10
CA GLN A 53 1.90 6.12 5.33
C GLN A 53 2.57 7.49 5.25
N CYS A 54 2.90 8.09 6.39
CA CYS A 54 3.75 9.27 6.43
C CYS A 54 5.17 8.86 6.82
N ASP A 55 6.11 9.76 6.65
CA ASP A 55 7.50 9.54 7.01
C ASP A 55 7.70 9.32 8.52
N LYS A 56 6.85 9.90 9.37
CA LYS A 56 6.91 9.77 10.83
C LYS A 56 6.42 8.42 11.36
N ASP A 57 5.42 7.84 10.71
CA ASP A 57 4.75 6.64 11.22
C ASP A 57 4.93 5.40 10.33
N ASN A 58 5.81 5.49 9.33
CA ASN A 58 6.08 4.36 8.46
C ASN A 58 6.55 3.14 9.27
N CYS A 59 5.91 1.98 9.08
CA CYS A 59 6.24 0.73 9.75
C CYS A 59 7.58 0.11 9.28
N GLY A 60 8.44 0.88 8.60
CA GLY A 60 9.71 0.42 8.02
C GLY A 60 9.53 -0.54 6.83
N LYS A 61 8.30 -0.79 6.38
CA LYS A 61 7.96 -1.74 5.33
C LYS A 61 6.93 -1.15 4.37
N ALA A 62 7.08 -1.45 3.10
CA ALA A 62 6.12 -1.13 2.07
C ALA A 62 6.05 -2.27 1.03
N PHE A 63 4.94 -2.38 0.32
CA PHE A 63 4.87 -3.27 -0.83
C PHE A 63 5.84 -2.81 -1.94
N GLN A 64 6.45 -3.78 -2.61
CA GLN A 64 7.41 -3.54 -3.67
C GLN A 64 6.73 -2.81 -4.82
N GLY A 65 7.38 -1.74 -5.28
CA GLY A 65 6.85 -0.87 -6.30
C GLY A 65 5.80 0.13 -5.81
N ALA A 66 5.26 0.02 -4.59
CA ALA A 66 4.15 0.88 -4.16
C ALA A 66 4.37 2.38 -4.43
N LEU A 67 3.33 3.04 -4.95
CA LEU A 67 3.27 4.49 -5.07
C LEU A 67 3.20 5.08 -3.66
N TYR A 68 4.21 5.86 -3.29
CA TYR A 68 4.24 6.49 -1.99
C TYR A 68 3.59 7.87 -2.02
N LEU A 69 2.53 8.04 -1.24
CA LEU A 69 1.88 9.31 -0.97
C LEU A 69 2.10 9.62 0.51
N ASN A 70 2.97 10.61 0.80
CA ASN A 70 3.27 11.04 2.17
C ASN A 70 2.06 11.75 2.79
N VAL A 71 1.06 10.98 3.20
CA VAL A 71 -0.20 11.48 3.76
C VAL A 71 -0.03 11.58 5.27
N TRP A 72 0.13 12.78 5.78
CA TRP A 72 0.24 13.03 7.22
C TRP A 72 -1.12 12.93 7.92
N PHE A 73 -2.15 13.48 7.28
CA PHE A 73 -3.50 13.59 7.82
C PHE A 73 -4.53 13.23 6.75
N ALA A 74 -5.70 12.75 7.15
CA ALA A 74 -6.75 12.36 6.21
C ALA A 74 -7.25 13.57 5.40
N GLU A 75 -7.35 14.73 6.05
CA GLU A 75 -7.85 16.00 5.51
C GLU A 75 -7.00 16.53 4.35
N ILE A 76 -5.71 16.18 4.32
CA ILE A 76 -4.80 16.60 3.24
C ILE A 76 -4.70 15.57 2.12
N ALA A 77 -5.26 14.36 2.28
CA ALA A 77 -5.13 13.27 1.33
C ALA A 77 -5.64 13.68 -0.07
N GLY A 78 -6.79 14.35 -0.14
CA GLY A 78 -7.34 14.82 -1.42
C GLY A 78 -6.45 15.85 -2.12
N LYS A 79 -6.01 16.88 -1.41
CA LYS A 79 -5.09 17.89 -1.97
C LYS A 79 -3.77 17.28 -2.45
N LEU A 80 -3.23 16.31 -1.69
CA LEU A 80 -2.03 15.58 -2.08
C LEU A 80 -2.27 14.72 -3.32
N PHE A 81 -3.41 14.04 -3.39
CA PHE A 81 -3.75 13.19 -4.51
C PHE A 81 -3.97 14.00 -5.80
N GLU A 82 -4.70 15.11 -5.73
CA GLU A 82 -4.87 16.05 -6.85
C GLU A 82 -3.52 16.59 -7.34
N LYS A 83 -2.64 16.98 -6.41
CA LYS A 83 -1.29 17.45 -6.75
C LYS A 83 -0.50 16.34 -7.43
N PHE A 84 -0.58 15.10 -6.94
CA PHE A 84 0.05 13.94 -7.56
C PHE A 84 -0.43 13.75 -9.00
N ILE A 85 -1.74 13.77 -9.26
CA ILE A 85 -2.29 13.62 -10.62
C ILE A 85 -1.72 14.69 -11.56
N LYS A 86 -1.68 15.94 -11.11
CA LYS A 86 -1.16 17.07 -11.91
C LYS A 86 0.34 16.95 -12.18
N GLN A 87 1.13 16.50 -11.20
CA GLN A 87 2.58 16.44 -11.31
C GLN A 87 3.08 15.24 -12.09
N VAL A 88 2.40 14.09 -11.99
CA VAL A 88 2.83 12.83 -12.60
C VAL A 88 1.66 12.09 -13.25
N PRO A 89 1.01 12.70 -14.27
CA PRO A 89 -0.22 12.18 -14.88
C PRO A 89 -0.05 10.77 -15.46
N THR A 90 1.13 10.43 -16.00
CA THR A 90 1.42 9.08 -16.52
C THR A 90 1.41 7.99 -15.45
N THR A 91 1.80 8.33 -14.22
CA THR A 91 1.74 7.40 -13.08
C THR A 91 0.30 7.20 -12.65
N PHE A 92 -0.49 8.27 -12.61
CA PHE A 92 -1.92 8.17 -12.35
C PHE A 92 -2.64 7.35 -13.42
N ASP A 93 -2.35 7.54 -14.71
CA ASP A 93 -2.92 6.74 -15.79
C ASP A 93 -2.64 5.24 -15.61
N THR A 94 -1.44 4.90 -15.15
CA THR A 94 -1.04 3.52 -14.87
C THR A 94 -1.82 2.93 -13.69
N LEU A 95 -2.08 3.74 -12.66
CA LEU A 95 -2.93 3.38 -11.52
C LEU A 95 -4.38 3.17 -11.96
N ALA A 96 -4.93 4.11 -12.73
CA ALA A 96 -6.30 4.07 -13.25
C ALA A 96 -6.53 2.88 -14.20
N LYS A 97 -5.51 2.45 -14.96
CA LYS A 97 -5.57 1.29 -15.86
C LYS A 97 -5.31 -0.06 -15.16
N ALA A 98 -4.98 -0.08 -13.87
CA ALA A 98 -4.75 -1.32 -13.13
C ALA A 98 -6.02 -2.18 -13.05
N ASP A 99 -5.85 -3.50 -12.94
CA ASP A 99 -6.97 -4.42 -12.67
C ASP A 99 -7.36 -4.39 -11.19
N MET A 100 -6.36 -4.17 -10.34
CA MET A 100 -6.52 -4.05 -8.89
C MET A 100 -5.62 -2.94 -8.36
N VAL A 101 -6.16 -2.11 -7.45
CA VAL A 101 -5.37 -1.13 -6.70
C VAL A 101 -5.56 -1.35 -5.21
N VAL A 102 -4.47 -1.58 -4.49
CA VAL A 102 -4.46 -1.80 -3.04
C VAL A 102 -3.97 -0.55 -2.32
N PHE A 103 -4.84 0.05 -1.53
CA PHE A 103 -4.54 1.20 -0.67
C PHE A 103 -4.32 0.73 0.77
N TYR A 104 -3.31 1.28 1.42
CA TYR A 104 -3.01 1.00 2.81
C TYR A 104 -2.31 2.18 3.47
N CYS A 105 -2.45 2.30 4.79
CA CYS A 105 -1.59 3.12 5.64
C CYS A 105 -1.11 2.26 6.81
N VAL A 106 -0.66 2.87 7.92
CA VAL A 106 -0.21 2.12 9.10
C VAL A 106 -1.31 1.22 9.66
N LEU A 107 -2.49 1.80 9.94
CA LEU A 107 -3.63 1.12 10.58
C LEU A 107 -4.81 0.87 9.64
N GLY A 108 -4.81 1.41 8.42
CA GLY A 108 -5.89 1.24 7.45
C GLY A 108 -7.17 2.05 7.70
N VAL A 109 -7.23 2.90 8.73
CA VAL A 109 -8.52 3.49 9.22
C VAL A 109 -8.88 4.89 8.73
N ALA A 110 -7.92 5.76 8.38
CA ALA A 110 -8.20 7.16 8.07
C ALA A 110 -7.62 7.60 6.72
N ARG A 111 -6.29 7.57 6.61
CA ARG A 111 -5.57 8.08 5.43
C ARG A 111 -5.87 7.31 4.14
N SER A 112 -5.79 5.98 4.17
CA SER A 112 -6.07 5.16 2.99
C SER A 112 -7.55 5.21 2.57
N PRO A 113 -8.56 5.14 3.47
CA PRO A 113 -9.95 5.36 3.08
C PRO A 113 -10.19 6.72 2.40
N THR A 114 -9.68 7.82 2.97
CA THR A 114 -9.86 9.14 2.35
C THR A 114 -9.17 9.20 0.99
N THR A 115 -7.97 8.63 0.86
CA THR A 115 -7.26 8.56 -0.43
C THR A 115 -8.04 7.75 -1.47
N VAL A 116 -8.69 6.65 -1.07
CA VAL A 116 -9.55 5.84 -1.95
C VAL A 116 -10.72 6.66 -2.50
N VAL A 117 -11.38 7.45 -1.65
CA VAL A 117 -12.51 8.30 -2.09
C VAL A 117 -12.06 9.29 -3.17
N GLU A 118 -10.91 9.92 -2.96
CA GLU A 118 -10.35 10.91 -3.89
C GLU A 118 -9.85 10.25 -5.18
N TYR A 119 -9.28 9.06 -5.07
CA TYR A 119 -8.93 8.23 -6.21
C TYR A 119 -10.15 7.88 -7.06
N GLN A 120 -11.25 7.40 -6.46
CA GLN A 120 -12.47 7.04 -7.19
C GLN A 120 -13.09 8.24 -7.92
N LYS A 121 -13.09 9.43 -7.29
CA LYS A 121 -13.52 10.68 -7.95
C LYS A 121 -12.65 11.02 -9.16
N ALA A 122 -11.33 10.90 -9.02
CA ALA A 122 -10.39 11.18 -10.09
C ALA A 122 -10.52 10.21 -11.26
N VAL A 123 -10.64 8.90 -10.98
CA VAL A 123 -10.83 7.85 -12.00
C VAL A 123 -12.11 8.09 -12.79
N ALA A 124 -13.22 8.37 -12.10
CA ALA A 124 -14.49 8.73 -12.72
C ALA A 124 -14.40 9.91 -13.68
N SER A 125 -13.51 10.87 -13.38
CA SER A 125 -13.34 12.08 -14.18
C SER A 125 -12.35 11.92 -15.34
N SER A 126 -11.52 10.87 -15.33
CA SER A 126 -10.37 10.73 -16.24
C SER A 126 -10.50 9.57 -17.22
N LEU A 127 -11.21 8.50 -16.88
CA LEU A 127 -11.41 7.37 -17.77
C LEU A 127 -12.77 7.46 -18.47
N GLY A 128 -12.78 7.85 -19.75
CA GLY A 128 -13.97 7.73 -20.61
C GLY A 128 -14.21 6.30 -21.12
N ARG A 129 -13.95 5.23 -20.33
CA ARG A 129 -13.96 3.84 -20.84
C ARG A 129 -14.47 2.82 -19.84
N ASN A 130 -15.32 1.91 -20.33
CA ASN A 130 -15.85 0.70 -19.70
C ASN A 130 -14.71 -0.24 -19.26
N LYS A 131 -14.25 -0.13 -18.01
CA LYS A 131 -13.37 -1.12 -17.40
C LYS A 131 -13.79 -1.36 -15.95
N ASP A 132 -13.81 -2.63 -15.57
CA ASP A 132 -13.97 -3.04 -14.18
C ASP A 132 -12.61 -2.95 -13.48
N GLN A 133 -12.58 -2.28 -12.33
CA GLN A 133 -11.41 -2.21 -11.48
C GLN A 133 -11.77 -2.58 -10.04
N LEU A 134 -10.97 -3.46 -9.45
CA LEU A 134 -11.06 -3.79 -8.03
C LEU A 134 -10.23 -2.79 -7.22
N VAL A 135 -10.90 -1.97 -6.42
CA VAL A 135 -10.24 -1.09 -5.46
C VAL A 135 -10.26 -1.76 -4.11
N VAL A 136 -9.10 -1.88 -3.50
CA VAL A 136 -8.92 -2.64 -2.26
C VAL A 136 -8.39 -1.72 -1.18
N LEU A 137 -9.06 -1.73 -0.03
CA LEU A 137 -8.55 -1.18 1.21
C LEU A 137 -8.00 -2.33 2.07
N LEU A 138 -6.73 -2.24 2.47
CA LEU A 138 -6.13 -3.23 3.37
C LEU A 138 -6.54 -2.95 4.82
N ASP A 139 -7.37 -3.84 5.36
CA ASP A 139 -7.85 -3.78 6.74
C ASP A 139 -6.69 -3.91 7.74
N GLY A 140 -6.70 -3.06 8.77
CA GLY A 140 -5.61 -2.96 9.75
C GLY A 140 -4.26 -2.48 9.20
N GLY A 141 -4.16 -2.14 7.92
CA GLY A 141 -2.99 -1.56 7.28
C GLY A 141 -1.72 -2.43 7.35
N MET A 142 -0.56 -1.78 7.29
CA MET A 142 0.74 -2.46 7.39
C MET A 142 0.98 -3.10 8.75
N THR A 143 0.41 -2.56 9.83
CA THR A 143 0.54 -3.15 11.16
C THR A 143 -0.09 -4.54 11.21
N ALA A 144 -1.34 -4.68 10.77
CA ALA A 144 -2.00 -5.98 10.72
C ALA A 144 -1.32 -6.94 9.73
N TYR A 145 -0.79 -6.40 8.62
CA TYR A 145 -0.06 -7.17 7.62
C TYR A 145 1.25 -7.77 8.15
N ASN A 146 2.04 -6.96 8.85
CA ASN A 146 3.34 -7.39 9.38
C ASN A 146 3.20 -8.35 10.58
N ASN A 147 2.08 -8.28 11.30
CA ASN A 147 1.79 -9.17 12.43
C ASN A 147 1.28 -10.56 11.99
N GLN A 148 1.16 -10.84 10.69
CA GLN A 148 0.79 -12.18 10.22
C GLN A 148 1.93 -13.18 10.51
N PRO A 149 1.63 -14.42 10.97
CA PRO A 149 2.64 -15.44 11.28
C PRO A 149 3.61 -15.76 10.14
N GLN A 150 3.14 -15.58 8.91
CA GLN A 150 3.95 -15.51 7.70
C GLN A 150 3.35 -14.39 6.86
N PRO A 151 3.98 -13.21 6.75
CA PRO A 151 3.50 -12.16 5.87
C PRO A 151 3.32 -12.77 4.50
N VAL A 152 2.08 -12.80 4.05
CA VAL A 152 1.62 -13.71 3.01
C VAL A 152 2.38 -13.51 1.70
N LEU A 153 2.97 -12.32 1.55
CA LEU A 153 3.73 -11.82 0.42
C LEU A 153 5.02 -11.16 0.93
N SER A 154 5.73 -11.77 1.89
CA SER A 154 6.99 -11.25 2.44
C SER A 154 8.04 -10.94 1.35
N MET A 155 8.05 -11.71 0.26
CA MET A 155 8.86 -11.45 -0.94
C MET A 155 8.46 -10.18 -1.73
N TRP A 156 7.30 -9.61 -1.43
CA TRP A 156 6.80 -8.37 -2.02
C TRP A 156 6.87 -7.21 -1.03
N LEU A 157 7.48 -7.38 0.14
CA LEU A 157 7.83 -6.27 1.01
C LEU A 157 9.26 -5.82 0.72
N ARG A 158 9.47 -4.51 0.78
CA ARG A 158 10.80 -3.90 0.83
C ARG A 158 10.95 -3.10 2.11
N ASP A 159 12.19 -2.96 2.57
CA ASP A 159 12.50 -1.96 3.58
C ASP A 159 12.13 -0.59 3.06
N TRP A 160 11.46 0.17 3.91
CA TRP A 160 11.11 1.52 3.58
C TRP A 160 12.37 2.38 3.65
N THR A 161 12.68 2.96 2.50
CA THR A 161 13.75 3.95 2.36
C THR A 161 13.13 5.17 1.71
N LEU A 162 13.24 6.31 2.39
CA LEU A 162 13.03 7.60 1.74
C LEU A 162 14.08 7.73 0.64
N PRO A 163 13.69 8.15 -0.57
CA PRO A 163 14.66 8.67 -1.51
C PRO A 163 15.40 9.81 -0.81
N SER A 164 16.73 9.83 -0.93
CA SER A 164 17.60 10.84 -0.35
C SER A 164 17.29 12.29 -0.79
N ASN A 165 16.39 12.48 -1.78
CA ASN A 165 15.98 13.77 -2.31
C ASN A 165 14.55 14.23 -1.90
N GLY A 166 13.86 13.50 -1.02
CA GLY A 166 12.56 13.94 -0.45
C GLY A 166 11.42 14.12 -1.45
N LYS A 167 11.59 13.69 -2.72
CA LYS A 167 10.56 13.80 -3.75
C LYS A 167 9.65 12.57 -3.73
N VAL A 168 8.37 12.79 -4.03
CA VAL A 168 7.36 11.76 -4.28
C VAL A 168 7.94 10.77 -5.30
N LEU A 169 8.07 9.48 -4.92
CA LEU A 169 8.43 8.42 -5.85
C LEU A 169 7.26 8.17 -6.79
N ALA A 170 7.25 8.86 -7.91
CA ALA A 170 6.51 8.39 -9.07
C ALA A 170 7.22 7.14 -9.61
N TRP A 171 6.46 6.11 -9.95
CA TRP A 171 6.97 4.87 -10.51
C TRP A 171 7.84 5.18 -11.74
N GLY A 172 9.14 4.84 -11.73
CA GLY A 172 9.93 4.94 -12.96
C GLY A 172 11.45 4.96 -12.90
N THR A 173 12.12 5.28 -11.79
CA THR A 173 13.60 5.37 -11.81
C THR A 173 14.35 4.09 -11.40
N HIS A 174 13.65 3.03 -10.99
CA HIS A 174 14.26 1.71 -10.74
C HIS A 174 13.43 0.59 -11.37
N GLY A 175 13.36 0.57 -12.70
CA GLY A 175 13.03 -0.65 -13.43
C GLY A 175 14.13 -1.69 -13.20
N GLN A 176 13.74 -2.94 -13.00
CA GLN A 176 14.57 -4.15 -12.77
C GLN A 176 14.95 -4.49 -11.31
N PHE A 177 13.96 -4.85 -10.49
CA PHE A 177 14.19 -5.85 -9.44
C PHE A 177 13.02 -6.84 -9.40
N GLY A 178 12.83 -7.59 -10.48
CA GLY A 178 12.25 -8.93 -10.32
C GLY A 178 13.31 -9.83 -9.68
N PRO A 179 12.95 -10.82 -8.85
CA PRO A 179 13.93 -11.80 -8.38
C PRO A 179 14.53 -12.52 -9.59
N LYS A 180 15.84 -12.35 -9.81
CA LYS A 180 16.56 -13.29 -10.67
C LYS A 180 16.48 -14.67 -10.00
N PRO A 181 16.16 -15.75 -10.74
CA PRO A 181 16.25 -17.09 -10.19
C PRO A 181 17.69 -17.32 -9.72
N VAL A 182 17.84 -17.60 -8.43
CA VAL A 182 19.14 -17.95 -7.85
C VAL A 182 19.48 -19.34 -8.38
N SER A 183 20.44 -19.43 -9.29
CA SER A 183 20.99 -20.71 -9.72
C SER A 183 21.76 -21.33 -8.55
N GLU A 184 21.34 -22.52 -8.14
CA GLU A 184 22.11 -23.38 -7.24
C GLU A 184 23.50 -23.62 -7.82
N LYS A 185 24.55 -23.11 -7.15
CA LYS A 185 25.87 -23.71 -7.23
C LYS A 185 26.55 -23.67 -5.86
N SER A 186 26.68 -24.89 -5.35
CA SER A 186 27.44 -25.46 -4.25
C SER A 186 28.65 -24.69 -3.71
N ALA A 187 28.67 -24.62 -2.37
CA ALA A 187 29.75 -25.02 -1.47
C ALA A 187 31.21 -24.69 -1.82
N GLN A 188 31.82 -23.82 -1.00
CA GLN A 188 33.13 -24.13 -0.39
C GLN A 188 33.19 -23.64 1.07
N ILE A 189 33.62 -24.56 1.92
CA ILE A 189 33.83 -24.47 3.36
C ILE A 189 35.21 -23.85 3.63
N GLY A 190 35.32 -22.92 4.57
CA GLY A 190 36.62 -22.33 4.95
C GLY A 190 36.63 -21.56 6.27
N LYS A 191 36.70 -22.31 7.39
CA LYS A 191 37.31 -22.05 8.72
C LYS A 191 36.91 -20.81 9.58
N PRO A 192 36.96 -20.95 10.93
CA PRO A 192 36.44 -19.97 11.87
C PRO A 192 37.50 -18.97 12.35
N ILE A 193 37.13 -17.70 12.51
CA ILE A 193 37.96 -16.67 13.15
C ILE A 193 37.12 -15.89 14.17
N SER A 194 37.52 -16.09 15.44
CA SER A 194 37.66 -15.14 16.55
C SER A 194 36.50 -14.23 17.00
N GLN A 195 36.09 -14.51 18.26
CA GLN A 195 35.58 -13.67 19.36
C GLN A 195 34.77 -12.37 19.08
N PRO A 196 33.61 -12.20 19.75
CA PRO A 196 32.84 -10.96 19.67
C PRO A 196 33.41 -9.85 20.58
N PRO A 197 33.40 -8.58 20.15
CA PRO A 197 33.70 -7.46 21.03
C PRO A 197 32.53 -7.15 21.98
N SER A 198 32.92 -6.64 23.15
CA SER A 198 32.12 -6.29 24.32
C SER A 198 30.95 -5.33 24.03
N LYS A 199 29.80 -5.59 24.68
CA LYS A 199 28.62 -4.72 24.67
C LYS A 199 28.92 -3.33 25.26
N PRO A 200 28.48 -2.23 24.63
CA PRO A 200 28.38 -0.95 25.30
C PRO A 200 27.13 -0.89 26.20
N SER A 201 27.31 -0.34 27.39
CA SER A 201 26.29 -0.11 28.41
C SER A 201 25.23 0.89 27.92
N LEU A 202 23.95 0.51 28.01
CA LEU A 202 22.80 1.38 27.72
C LEU A 202 22.64 2.41 28.84
N GLN A 203 22.83 3.69 28.50
CA GLN A 203 22.40 4.84 29.30
C GLN A 203 20.87 4.94 29.27
N GLN A 204 20.27 5.06 30.45
CA GLN A 204 18.82 5.26 30.63
C GLN A 204 18.39 6.62 30.05
N VAL A 205 17.40 6.59 29.16
CA VAL A 205 16.69 7.78 28.67
C VAL A 205 15.61 8.14 29.69
N PRO A 206 15.48 9.41 30.12
CA PRO A 206 14.41 9.81 31.02
C PRO A 206 13.03 9.69 30.35
N GLN A 207 12.08 9.09 31.07
CA GLN A 207 10.66 9.07 30.71
C GLN A 207 10.11 10.51 30.76
N SER A 208 9.61 11.01 29.62
CA SER A 208 8.80 12.22 29.58
C SER A 208 7.32 11.84 29.56
N ASP A 209 6.55 12.42 30.46
CA ASP A 209 5.11 12.24 30.60
C ASP A 209 4.37 12.57 29.30
N ALA A 210 3.66 11.58 28.76
CA ALA A 210 2.73 11.79 27.65
C ALA A 210 1.41 12.34 28.22
N GLN A 211 1.09 13.60 27.89
CA GLN A 211 -0.26 14.14 28.10
C GLN A 211 -1.21 13.54 27.05
N GLU A 212 -2.23 12.84 27.52
CA GLU A 212 -3.38 12.43 26.72
C GLU A 212 -4.15 13.67 26.25
N TYR A 213 -4.22 13.88 24.94
CA TYR A 213 -5.17 14.82 24.34
C TYR A 213 -6.46 14.07 24.01
N GLN A 214 -7.53 14.34 24.75
CA GLN A 214 -8.87 13.91 24.36
C GLN A 214 -9.42 14.87 23.30
N VAL A 215 -9.74 14.33 22.12
CA VAL A 215 -10.47 15.05 21.07
C VAL A 215 -11.95 14.68 21.18
N PRO A 216 -12.86 15.65 21.40
CA PRO A 216 -14.29 15.36 21.46
C PRO A 216 -14.84 15.04 20.06
N LEU A 217 -15.48 13.88 19.95
CA LEU A 217 -16.29 13.48 18.79
C LEU A 217 -17.61 14.26 18.83
N VAL A 218 -17.78 15.17 17.87
CA VAL A 218 -19.07 15.84 17.61
C VAL A 218 -19.76 15.08 16.49
N TYR A 219 -20.90 14.46 16.81
CA TYR A 219 -21.81 13.89 15.81
C TYR A 219 -22.81 14.98 15.38
N PRO A 220 -23.09 15.14 14.08
CA PRO A 220 -24.19 15.98 13.64
C PRO A 220 -25.53 15.32 13.98
N GLU A 221 -26.40 16.06 14.66
CA GLU A 221 -27.79 15.66 14.90
C GLU A 221 -28.56 15.65 13.58
N THR A 222 -29.37 14.60 13.40
CA THR A 222 -30.35 14.43 12.31
C THR A 222 -31.62 15.21 12.59
#